data_AF-A0A6P6GJN9-F1
#
_entry.id   AF-A0A6P6GJN9-F1
#
_cell.length_a   1.000
_cell.length_b   1.000
_cell.length_c   1.000
_cell.angle_alpha   90.00
_cell.angle_beta   90.00
_cell.angle_gamma   90.00
#
_symmetry.space_group_name_H-M   'P 1'
#
loop_
_entity.id
_entity.type
_entity.pdbx_description
1 polymer ?
#
loop_
_entity_poly.entity_id
_entity_poly.type
_entity_poly.pdbx_seq_one_letter_code
_entity_poly.pdbx_strand_id
1 'polypeptide(L)'
;MLSYSKYLIIESSCNYIFRKGQALQLNWLYEKGAFILHPDETFSVDFAKVEGAVESLSREILTIQARGDKEAASLLLKKHCKMSEPLKIALQKLENIQVPVDIVPTFPIADKILQQGH
;
A
#
# COMPACT_ATOMS: atom_id res chain seq x y z
N MET A 1 16.21 -18.82 7.21
CA MET A 1 14.87 -19.04 6.64
C MET A 1 14.19 -17.68 6.57
N LEU A 2 14.40 -16.96 5.45
CA LEU A 2 13.88 -15.62 5.21
C LEU A 2 12.54 -15.75 4.48
N SER A 3 11.46 -15.79 5.24
CA SER A 3 10.07 -15.73 4.78
C SER A 3 9.35 -15.38 6.06
N TYR A 4 8.83 -14.17 6.29
CA TYR A 4 7.71 -13.55 5.60
C TYR A 4 7.88 -12.03 5.68
N SER A 5 8.13 -11.35 4.56
CA SER A 5 8.06 -9.89 4.52
C SER A 5 7.41 -9.48 3.21
N LYS A 6 6.07 -9.47 3.21
CA LYS A 6 5.27 -8.81 2.15
C LYS A 6 3.78 -8.66 2.47
N TYR A 7 3.36 -8.88 3.70
CA TYR A 7 1.99 -8.61 4.08
C TYR A 7 1.99 -7.36 4.95
N LEU A 8 1.30 -6.34 4.44
CA LEU A 8 0.71 -5.25 5.19
C LEU A 8 1.44 -3.91 5.32
N ILE A 9 1.43 -3.17 4.21
CA ILE A 9 1.80 -1.76 4.19
C ILE A 9 0.55 -0.89 4.03
N ILE A 10 -0.49 -1.20 4.79
CA ILE A 10 -1.51 -0.23 5.11
C ILE A 10 -1.65 -0.38 6.62
N GLU A 11 -1.34 0.68 7.35
CA GLU A 11 -1.53 0.79 8.79
C GLU A 11 -2.53 1.93 8.99
N SER A 12 -3.06 2.03 10.20
CA SER A 12 -4.16 2.90 10.63
C SER A 12 -3.91 4.41 10.48
N SER A 13 -2.81 4.84 9.86
CA SER A 13 -2.56 6.24 9.52
C SER A 13 -1.96 6.44 8.12
N CYS A 14 -2.68 7.16 7.24
CA CYS A 14 -2.23 7.55 5.89
C CYS A 14 -1.25 8.75 5.94
N ASN A 15 -0.44 8.86 7.00
CA ASN A 15 0.42 10.02 7.22
C ASN A 15 1.76 9.92 6.46
N TYR A 16 2.27 8.71 6.26
CA TYR A 16 3.51 8.46 5.53
C TYR A 16 3.30 8.39 4.01
N ILE A 17 4.28 8.90 3.25
CA ILE A 17 4.23 8.99 1.76
C ILE A 17 4.00 7.62 1.13
N PHE A 18 4.65 6.58 1.64
CA PHE A 18 4.50 5.22 1.13
C PHE A 18 3.08 4.67 1.34
N ARG A 19 2.48 4.95 2.51
CA ARG A 19 1.09 4.59 2.82
C ARG A 19 0.09 5.35 1.95
N LYS A 20 0.35 6.62 1.65
CA LYS A 20 -0.43 7.42 0.69
C LYS A 20 -0.43 6.82 -0.71
N GLY A 21 0.72 6.35 -1.18
CA GLY A 21 0.85 5.69 -2.47
C GLY A 21 0.04 4.38 -2.55
N GLN A 22 0.07 3.58 -1.49
CA GLN A 22 -0.73 2.35 -1.39
C GLN A 22 -2.23 2.65 -1.36
N ALA A 23 -2.66 3.65 -0.57
CA ALA A 23 -4.06 4.08 -0.52
C ALA A 23 -4.56 4.57 -1.89
N LEU A 24 -3.73 5.34 -2.63
CA LEU A 24 -4.03 5.76 -4.00
C LEU A 24 -4.26 4.55 -4.91
N GLN A 25 -3.36 3.56 -4.88
CA GLN A 25 -3.47 2.36 -5.72
C GLN A 25 -4.74 1.56 -5.40
N LEU A 26 -5.00 1.29 -4.11
CA LEU A 26 -6.17 0.53 -3.70
C LEU A 26 -7.47 1.25 -4.09
N ASN A 27 -7.58 2.55 -3.80
CA ASN A 27 -8.77 3.32 -4.12
C ASN A 27 -9.00 3.41 -5.63
N TRP A 28 -7.94 3.61 -6.42
CA TRP A 28 -8.05 3.63 -7.88
C TRP A 28 -8.52 2.30 -8.45
N LEU A 29 -7.92 1.19 -8.03
CA LEU A 29 -8.29 -0.15 -8.50
C LEU A 29 -9.71 -0.52 -8.06
N TYR A 30 -10.12 -0.12 -6.86
CA TYR A 30 -11.48 -0.29 -6.38
C TYR A 30 -12.49 0.52 -7.20
N GLU A 31 -12.22 1.81 -7.47
CA GLU A 31 -13.07 2.66 -8.32
C GLU A 31 -13.22 2.13 -9.75
N LYS A 32 -12.19 1.47 -10.28
CA LYS A 32 -12.21 0.83 -11.60
C LYS A 32 -12.88 -0.55 -11.60
N GLY A 33 -13.34 -1.04 -10.44
CA GLY A 33 -13.93 -2.37 -10.28
C GLY A 33 -12.93 -3.51 -10.47
N ALA A 34 -11.63 -3.22 -10.44
CA ALA A 34 -10.58 -4.22 -10.45
C ALA A 34 -10.43 -4.90 -9.09
N PHE A 35 -10.64 -4.16 -8.00
CA PHE A 35 -10.79 -4.72 -6.66
C PHE A 35 -12.26 -4.76 -6.27
N ILE A 36 -12.70 -5.92 -5.79
CA ILE A 36 -14.07 -6.16 -5.37
C ILE A 36 -14.05 -6.49 -3.87
N LEU A 37 -14.78 -5.69 -3.09
CA LEU A 37 -15.08 -5.97 -1.70
C LEU A 37 -16.39 -6.76 -1.62
N HIS A 38 -16.32 -7.95 -1.06
CA HIS A 38 -17.48 -8.83 -0.88
C HIS A 38 -18.23 -8.54 0.42
N PRO A 39 -19.48 -9.00 0.56
CA PRO A 39 -20.26 -8.84 1.80
C PRO A 39 -19.64 -9.52 3.03
N ASP A 40 -18.79 -10.54 2.83
CA ASP A 40 -18.01 -11.19 3.89
C ASP A 40 -16.73 -10.42 4.24
N GLU A 41 -16.62 -9.18 3.77
CA GLU A 41 -15.49 -8.26 3.95
C GLU A 41 -14.17 -8.80 3.37
N THR A 42 -14.21 -9.76 2.45
CA THR A 42 -13.02 -10.23 1.74
C THR A 42 -12.80 -9.44 0.45
N PHE A 43 -11.54 -9.34 0.03
CA PHE A 43 -11.18 -8.72 -1.25
C PHE A 43 -10.88 -9.78 -2.29
N SER A 44 -11.32 -9.53 -3.51
CA SER A 44 -10.92 -10.30 -4.69
C SER A 44 -10.52 -9.36 -5.83
N VAL A 45 -9.78 -9.92 -6.79
CA VAL A 45 -9.33 -9.21 -7.98
C VAL A 45 -10.13 -9.66 -9.19
N ASP A 46 -10.72 -8.71 -9.91
CA ASP A 46 -11.29 -8.94 -11.24
C ASP A 46 -10.17 -8.92 -12.27
N PHE A 47 -9.70 -10.10 -12.66
CA PHE A 47 -8.61 -10.26 -13.62
C PHE A 47 -8.93 -9.71 -15.02
N ALA A 48 -10.20 -9.57 -15.39
CA ALA A 48 -10.58 -8.96 -16.66
C ALA A 48 -10.41 -7.44 -16.66
N LYS A 49 -10.39 -6.81 -15.48
CA LYS A 49 -10.32 -5.34 -15.32
C LYS A 49 -9.00 -4.84 -14.72
N VAL A 50 -8.31 -5.69 -13.96
CA VAL A 50 -7.13 -5.27 -13.19
C VAL A 50 -6.00 -4.75 -14.04
N GLU A 51 -5.71 -5.37 -15.19
CA GLU A 51 -4.63 -4.94 -16.08
C GLU A 51 -4.89 -3.53 -16.62
N GLY A 52 -6.09 -3.29 -17.17
CA GLY A 52 -6.46 -1.96 -17.66
C GLY A 52 -6.53 -0.91 -16.54
N ALA A 53 -6.94 -1.30 -15.34
CA ALA A 53 -6.96 -0.40 -14.19
C ALA A 53 -5.54 0.01 -13.76
N VAL A 54 -4.60 -0.94 -13.70
CA VAL A 54 -3.17 -0.67 -13.43
C VAL A 54 -2.56 0.20 -14.52
N GLU A 55 -2.78 -0.15 -15.79
CA GLU A 55 -2.28 0.62 -16.93
C GLU A 55 -2.78 2.07 -16.87
N SER A 56 -4.07 2.27 -16.57
CA SER A 56 -4.66 3.60 -16.48
C SER A 56 -4.04 4.44 -15.35
N LEU A 57 -3.76 3.84 -14.20
CA LEU A 57 -3.10 4.54 -13.09
C LEU A 57 -1.66 4.90 -13.45
N SER A 58 -0.93 3.96 -14.04
CA SER A 58 0.45 4.19 -14.49
C SER A 58 0.52 5.32 -15.51
N ARG A 59 -0.39 5.32 -16.49
CA ARG A 59 -0.49 6.37 -17.50
C ARG A 59 -0.74 7.73 -16.87
N GLU A 60 -1.66 7.82 -15.91
CA GLU A 60 -1.97 9.07 -15.21
C GLU A 60 -0.74 9.61 -14.47
N ILE A 61 -0.13 8.79 -13.61
CA ILE A 61 1.03 9.19 -12.80
C ILE A 61 2.21 9.60 -13.71
N LEU A 62 2.54 8.78 -14.72
CA LEU A 62 3.67 9.05 -15.61
C LEU A 62 3.43 10.30 -16.46
N THR A 63 2.19 10.56 -16.88
CA THR A 63 1.84 11.77 -17.63
C THR A 63 1.98 13.04 -16.77
N ILE A 64 1.50 12.99 -15.52
CA ILE A 64 1.66 14.09 -14.56
C ILE A 64 3.15 14.36 -14.31
N GLN A 65 3.95 13.31 -14.09
CA GLN A 65 5.39 13.42 -13.88
C GLN A 65 6.11 13.99 -15.10
N ALA A 66 5.78 13.52 -16.31
CA ALA A 66 6.38 13.99 -17.56
C ALA A 66 6.10 15.48 -17.82
N ARG A 67 4.93 15.98 -17.39
CA ARG A 67 4.57 17.40 -17.49
C ARG A 67 5.14 18.26 -16.36
N GLY A 68 5.61 17.66 -15.27
CA GLY A 68 5.99 18.38 -14.05
C GLY A 68 4.82 19.09 -13.37
N ASP A 69 3.58 18.59 -13.57
CA ASP A 69 2.36 19.26 -13.11
C ASP A 69 2.11 18.98 -11.62
N LYS A 70 2.59 19.90 -10.77
CA LYS A 70 2.45 19.79 -9.31
C LYS A 70 1.00 19.91 -8.83
N GLU A 71 0.17 20.70 -9.51
CA GLU A 71 -1.23 20.89 -9.11
C GLU A 71 -2.04 19.63 -9.41
N ALA A 72 -1.87 19.04 -10.59
CA ALA A 72 -2.46 17.75 -10.92
C ALA A 72 -2.02 16.65 -9.95
N ALA A 73 -0.73 16.61 -9.59
CA ALA A 73 -0.24 15.67 -8.58
C ALA A 73 -0.91 15.88 -7.20
N SER A 74 -1.03 17.13 -6.74
CA SER A 74 -1.69 17.48 -5.48
C SER A 74 -3.16 17.05 -5.47
N LEU A 75 -3.88 17.27 -6.58
CA LEU A 75 -5.27 16.86 -6.75
C LEU A 75 -5.44 15.34 -6.74
N LEU A 76 -4.58 14.62 -7.45
CA LEU A 76 -4.59 13.14 -7.48
C LEU A 76 -4.43 12.58 -6.06
N LEU A 77 -3.43 13.07 -5.33
CA LEU A 77 -3.17 12.64 -3.95
C LEU A 77 -4.33 13.03 -3.02
N LYS A 78 -4.85 14.27 -3.08
CA LYS A 78 -5.98 14.69 -2.25
C LYS A 78 -7.24 13.88 -2.50
N LYS A 79 -7.46 13.44 -3.74
CA LYS A 79 -8.65 12.66 -4.10
C LYS A 79 -8.54 11.23 -3.59
N HIS A 80 -7.42 10.55 -3.87
CA HIS A 80 -7.31 9.11 -3.69
C HIS A 80 -6.44 8.66 -2.51
N CYS A 81 -5.62 9.52 -1.89
CA CYS A 81 -4.86 9.18 -0.67
C CYS A 81 -5.71 9.39 0.61
N LYS A 82 -6.95 8.90 0.61
CA LYS A 82 -7.90 9.00 1.71
C LYS A 82 -8.20 7.63 2.31
N MET A 83 -8.58 7.65 3.58
CA MET A 83 -9.06 6.47 4.30
C MET A 83 -10.49 6.12 3.86
N SER A 84 -10.60 5.42 2.73
CA SER A 84 -11.87 4.97 2.17
C SER A 84 -12.47 3.83 3.01
N GLU A 85 -13.77 3.59 2.86
CA GLU A 85 -14.43 2.53 3.61
C GLU A 85 -13.86 1.13 3.33
N PRO A 86 -13.60 0.73 2.05
CA PRO A 86 -12.93 -0.53 1.76
C PRO A 86 -11.55 -0.64 2.45
N LEU A 87 -10.80 0.47 2.51
CA LEU A 87 -9.50 0.50 3.14
C LEU A 87 -9.60 0.28 4.66
N LYS A 88 -10.58 0.89 5.34
CA LYS A 88 -10.80 0.69 6.77
C LYS A 88 -11.16 -0.75 7.09
N ILE A 89 -12.07 -1.34 6.32
CA ILE A 89 -12.50 -2.74 6.50
C ILE A 89 -11.30 -3.68 6.36
N ALA A 90 -10.47 -3.46 5.33
CA ALA A 90 -9.24 -4.22 5.15
C ALA A 90 -8.35 -4.12 6.41
N LEU A 91 -8.07 -2.90 6.88
CA LEU A 91 -7.24 -2.63 8.06
C LEU A 91 -7.77 -3.28 9.34
N GLN A 92 -9.07 -3.16 9.61
CA GLN A 92 -9.69 -3.73 10.80
C GLN A 92 -9.54 -5.24 10.86
N LYS A 93 -9.70 -5.94 9.72
CA LYS A 93 -9.47 -7.39 9.67
C LYS A 93 -8.04 -7.78 10.06
N LEU A 94 -7.08 -6.95 9.71
CA LEU A 94 -5.68 -7.24 9.96
C LEU A 94 -5.28 -6.96 11.41
N GLU A 95 -5.86 -5.90 11.99
CA GLU A 95 -5.76 -5.63 13.43
C GLU A 95 -6.40 -6.77 14.24
N ASN A 96 -7.55 -7.29 13.81
CA ASN A 96 -8.23 -8.41 14.47
C ASN A 96 -7.42 -9.72 14.47
N ILE A 97 -6.63 -9.96 13.42
CA ILE A 97 -5.78 -11.17 13.30
C ILE A 97 -4.45 -11.00 14.06
N GLN A 98 -4.17 -9.81 14.62
CA GLN A 98 -2.92 -9.48 15.33
C GLN A 98 -1.66 -9.77 14.50
N VAL A 99 -1.72 -9.47 13.20
CA VAL A 99 -0.56 -9.67 12.30
C VAL A 99 0.56 -8.70 12.72
N PRO A 100 1.79 -9.19 12.97
CA PRO A 100 2.93 -8.31 13.24
C PRO A 100 3.17 -7.36 12.06
N VAL A 101 3.29 -6.07 12.36
CA VAL A 101 3.39 -5.00 11.34
C VAL A 101 4.71 -5.04 10.58
N ASP A 102 5.80 -5.32 11.29
CA ASP A 102 7.14 -5.42 10.72
C ASP A 102 8.01 -6.35 11.57
N ILE A 103 9.18 -6.69 11.05
CA ILE A 103 10.20 -7.46 11.76
C ILE A 103 11.20 -6.51 12.41
N VAL A 104 11.61 -6.83 13.64
CA VAL A 104 12.77 -6.19 14.26
C VAL A 104 13.99 -7.05 13.95
N PRO A 105 14.91 -6.61 13.08
CA PRO A 105 16.05 -7.43 12.72
C PRO A 105 17.05 -7.50 13.88
N THR A 106 17.45 -8.72 14.24
CA THR A 106 18.60 -8.96 15.12
C THR A 106 19.83 -9.21 14.26
N PHE A 107 20.96 -8.55 14.55
CA PHE A 107 22.20 -8.68 13.77
C PHE A 107 23.38 -9.24 14.59
N PRO A 108 23.36 -10.53 14.97
CA PRO A 108 24.37 -11.12 15.86
C PRO A 108 25.81 -11.03 15.37
N ILE A 109 26.01 -10.92 14.05
CA ILE A 109 27.33 -10.81 13.43
C ILE A 109 27.89 -9.39 13.62
N ALA A 110 27.05 -8.36 13.46
CA ALA A 110 27.45 -6.98 13.67
C ALA A 110 27.85 -6.74 15.14
N ASP A 111 27.08 -7.30 16.07
CA ASP A 111 27.36 -7.21 17.50
C ASP A 111 28.73 -7.81 17.87
N LYS A 112 29.08 -8.96 17.27
CA LYS A 112 30.39 -9.61 17.46
C LYS A 112 31.55 -8.79 16.89
N ILE A 113 31.37 -8.16 15.72
CA ILE A 113 32.41 -7.33 15.10
C ILE A 113 32.70 -6.09 15.96
N LEU A 114 31.66 -5.46 16.51
CA LEU A 114 31.81 -4.28 17.39
C LEU A 114 32.48 -4.60 18.73
N GLN A 115 32.29 -5.82 19.25
CA GLN A 115 32.92 -6.27 20.50
C GLN A 115 34.41 -6.63 20.35
N GLN A 116 34.87 -6.98 19.14
CA GLN A 116 36.27 -7.31 18.86
C GLN A 116 37.16 -6.10 18.54
N GLY A 117 36.57 -4.91 18.38
CA GLY A 117 37.26 -3.66 18.08
C GLY A 117 37.65 -2.82 19.31
N HIS A 118 37.43 -3.34 20.53
CA HIS A 118 37.93 -2.81 21.80
C HIS A 118 38.97 -3.77 22.38
#